data_AF-A0A932PSX7-F1
#
_entry.id   AF-A0A932PSX7-F1
#
_cell.length_a   1.000
_cell.length_b   1.000
_cell.length_c   1.000
_cell.angle_alpha   90.00
_cell.angle_beta   90.00
_cell.angle_gamma   90.00
#
_symmetry.space_group_name_H-M   'P 1'
#
loop_
_entity.id
_entity.type
_entity.pdbx_description
1 polymer ?
#
loop_
_entity_poly.entity_id
_entity_poly.type
_entity_poly.pdbx_seq_one_letter_code
_entity_poly.pdbx_strand_id
1 'polypeptide(L)'
;MEQILEEPRVQPQDLEPILHPLLEIEKTEQKLGIDIGSIYIIRRNPNNPSQVDILLDTSQMQRRGIYTLQTLYWPEANTNGILDHIDQHWVTDHFITDTWGTWLTGIAPIHNSHGQYVATLAVDVAKSSISTSMHHLLYLAMATAIPIFLIGCIASFFLAFFLTRPLHQITLTIEQIEKGNLTSRVA
;
A
#
# COMPACT_ATOMS: atom_id res chain seq x y z
N MET A 1 -47.83 -23.76 10.72
CA MET A 1 -46.83 -24.84 10.74
C MET A 1 -45.73 -24.39 9.80
N GLU A 2 -44.82 -23.57 10.34
CA GLU A 2 -43.80 -22.86 9.56
C GLU A 2 -42.52 -23.69 9.66
N GLN A 3 -42.12 -24.25 8.54
CA GLN A 3 -40.96 -25.12 8.44
C GLN A 3 -39.73 -24.23 8.41
N ILE A 4 -39.08 -24.07 9.56
CA ILE A 4 -37.79 -23.40 9.68
C ILE A 4 -36.80 -24.23 8.85
N LEU A 5 -36.45 -23.72 7.68
CA LEU A 5 -35.34 -24.26 6.89
C LEU A 5 -34.07 -24.00 7.71
N GLU A 6 -33.55 -25.04 8.37
CA GLU A 6 -32.20 -25.00 8.94
C GLU A 6 -31.21 -24.81 7.79
N GLU A 7 -30.72 -23.59 7.63
CA GLU A 7 -29.64 -23.29 6.69
C GLU A 7 -28.34 -23.97 7.14
N PRO A 8 -27.48 -24.37 6.19
CA PRO A 8 -26.28 -25.13 6.51
C PRO A 8 -25.34 -24.27 7.33
N ARG A 9 -25.23 -24.58 8.63
CA ARG A 9 -24.06 -24.19 9.42
C ARG A 9 -22.85 -24.77 8.70
N VAL A 10 -22.03 -23.89 8.13
CA VAL A 10 -20.73 -24.28 7.58
C VAL A 10 -19.99 -24.97 8.72
N GLN A 11 -19.86 -26.29 8.64
CA GLN A 11 -19.26 -27.03 9.73
C GLN A 11 -17.76 -26.80 9.68
N PRO A 12 -17.07 -26.79 10.83
CA PRO A 12 -15.62 -26.65 10.86
C PRO A 12 -14.86 -27.58 9.89
N GLN A 13 -15.43 -28.76 9.64
CA GLN A 13 -14.88 -29.80 8.75
C GLN A 13 -14.95 -29.42 7.26
N ASP A 14 -15.88 -28.54 6.85
CA ASP A 14 -16.06 -28.12 5.46
C ASP A 14 -15.01 -27.08 5.03
N LEU A 15 -14.36 -26.42 6.00
CA LEU A 15 -13.37 -25.36 5.77
C LEU A 15 -11.92 -25.82 5.95
N GLU A 16 -11.68 -26.98 6.57
CA GLU A 16 -10.36 -27.63 6.64
C GLU A 16 -9.63 -27.73 5.28
N PRO A 17 -10.29 -28.07 4.16
CA PRO A 17 -9.64 -28.11 2.85
C PRO A 17 -9.13 -26.75 2.37
N ILE A 18 -9.71 -25.65 2.88
CA ILE A 18 -9.38 -24.27 2.52
C ILE A 18 -8.30 -23.71 3.45
N LEU A 19 -8.25 -24.21 4.69
CA LEU A 19 -7.31 -23.79 5.71
C LEU A 19 -5.85 -24.06 5.32
N HIS A 20 -5.54 -25.27 4.87
CA HIS A 20 -4.16 -25.65 4.52
C HIS A 20 -3.59 -24.81 3.36
N PRO A 21 -4.30 -24.60 2.23
CA PRO A 21 -3.85 -23.69 1.19
C PRO A 21 -3.61 -22.25 1.66
N LEU A 22 -4.48 -21.70 2.51
CA LEU A 22 -4.33 -20.33 3.00
C LEU A 22 -3.08 -20.16 3.87
N LEU A 23 -2.78 -21.15 4.71
CA LEU A 23 -1.54 -21.18 5.50
C LEU A 23 -0.30 -21.29 4.61
N GLU A 24 -0.37 -22.00 3.47
CA GLU A 24 0.75 -22.05 2.52
C GLU A 24 0.96 -20.73 1.79
N ILE A 25 -0.13 -20.04 1.42
CA ILE A 25 -0.07 -18.70 0.83
C ILE A 25 0.60 -17.74 1.81
N GLU A 26 0.17 -17.72 3.06
CA GLU A 26 0.74 -16.85 4.10
C GLU A 26 2.23 -17.14 4.38
N LYS A 27 2.64 -18.41 4.41
CA LYS A 27 4.06 -18.78 4.52
C LYS A 27 4.87 -18.31 3.31
N THR A 28 4.27 -18.35 2.12
CA THR A 28 4.91 -17.91 0.88
C THR A 28 5.04 -16.39 0.84
N GLU A 29 4.02 -15.66 1.29
CA GLU A 29 4.02 -14.21 1.48
C GLU A 29 5.20 -13.74 2.35
N GLN A 30 5.34 -14.32 3.56
CA GLN A 30 6.44 -14.01 4.48
C GLN A 30 7.81 -14.23 3.83
N LYS A 31 7.93 -15.24 2.96
CA LYS A 31 9.18 -15.55 2.25
C LYS A 31 9.47 -14.58 1.10
N LEU A 32 8.44 -14.05 0.45
CA LEU A 32 8.55 -13.10 -0.66
C LEU A 32 8.79 -11.66 -0.18
N GLY A 33 8.64 -11.39 1.12
CA GLY A 33 8.78 -10.04 1.68
C GLY A 33 7.65 -9.10 1.27
N ILE A 34 6.51 -9.66 0.84
CA ILE A 34 5.28 -8.93 0.64
C ILE A 34 4.60 -8.88 2.01
N ASP A 35 4.37 -7.68 2.52
CA ASP A 35 3.82 -7.48 3.86
C ASP A 35 2.29 -7.41 3.79
N ILE A 36 1.68 -8.56 3.45
CA ILE A 36 0.26 -8.77 3.64
C ILE A 36 0.03 -8.96 5.13
N GLY A 37 -0.77 -8.09 5.72
CA GLY A 37 -1.05 -8.08 7.15
C GLY A 37 -1.91 -9.28 7.57
N SER A 38 -2.99 -9.53 6.82
CA SER A 38 -3.95 -10.60 7.12
C SER A 38 -4.63 -11.13 5.85
N ILE A 39 -4.88 -12.44 5.80
CA ILE A 39 -5.77 -13.07 4.81
C ILE A 39 -6.91 -13.73 5.57
N TYR A 40 -8.15 -13.45 5.16
CA TYR A 40 -9.33 -13.94 5.86
C TYR A 40 -10.49 -14.19 4.90
N ILE A 41 -11.42 -15.05 5.33
CA ILE A 41 -12.64 -15.34 4.58
C ILE A 41 -13.81 -14.72 5.33
N ILE A 42 -14.60 -13.92 4.62
CA ILE A 42 -15.82 -13.31 5.14
C ILE A 42 -17.05 -13.83 4.42
N ARG A 43 -18.20 -13.75 5.09
CA ARG A 43 -19.51 -14.01 4.51
C ARG A 43 -20.53 -13.05 5.10
N ARG A 44 -21.54 -12.67 4.33
CA ARG A 44 -22.69 -11.94 4.85
C ARG A 44 -23.38 -12.77 5.94
N ASN A 45 -23.68 -12.16 7.07
CA ASN A 45 -24.34 -12.84 8.17
C ASN A 45 -25.80 -13.15 7.76
N PRO A 46 -26.24 -14.42 7.84
CA PRO A 46 -27.59 -14.81 7.40
C PRO A 46 -28.70 -14.24 8.29
N ASN A 47 -28.41 -14.01 9.58
CA ASN A 47 -29.38 -13.46 10.53
C ASN A 47 -29.45 -11.92 10.46
N ASN A 48 -28.37 -11.27 10.00
CA ASN A 48 -28.32 -9.83 9.85
C ASN A 48 -27.54 -9.44 8.59
N PRO A 49 -28.22 -9.19 7.45
CA PRO A 49 -27.57 -8.90 6.17
C PRO A 49 -26.65 -7.67 6.17
N SER A 50 -26.81 -6.78 7.14
CA SER A 50 -25.97 -5.58 7.33
C SER A 50 -24.67 -5.87 8.07
N GLN A 51 -24.37 -7.14 8.32
CA GLN A 51 -23.20 -7.60 9.07
C GLN A 51 -22.44 -8.65 8.28
N VAL A 52 -21.13 -8.75 8.53
CA VAL A 52 -20.31 -9.84 8.04
C VAL A 52 -19.75 -10.66 9.18
N ASP A 53 -19.66 -11.95 8.90
CA ASP A 53 -19.00 -12.93 9.72
C ASP A 53 -17.64 -13.21 9.11
N ILE A 54 -16.57 -13.06 9.89
CA ILE A 54 -15.25 -13.56 9.56
C ILE A 54 -15.25 -15.05 9.91
N LEU A 55 -15.14 -15.90 8.90
CA LEU A 55 -15.17 -17.36 9.05
C LEU A 55 -13.78 -17.91 9.42
N LEU A 56 -12.73 -17.29 8.86
CA LEU A 56 -11.35 -17.71 9.00
C LEU A 56 -10.44 -16.50 8.88
N ASP A 57 -9.46 -16.35 9.78
CA ASP A 57 -8.47 -15.28 9.76
C ASP A 57 -7.09 -15.83 10.15
N THR A 58 -6.15 -15.82 9.20
CA THR A 58 -4.82 -16.40 9.40
C THR A 58 -3.99 -15.63 10.43
N SER A 59 -4.18 -14.31 10.53
CA SER A 59 -3.41 -13.44 11.42
C SER A 59 -3.69 -13.73 12.89
N GLN A 60 -4.95 -14.01 13.22
CA GLN A 60 -5.38 -14.36 14.58
C GLN A 60 -4.99 -15.79 14.95
N MET A 61 -5.00 -16.70 13.97
CA MET A 61 -4.53 -18.08 14.15
C MET A 61 -3.06 -18.11 14.56
N GLN A 62 -2.21 -17.30 13.92
CA GLN A 62 -0.79 -17.21 14.25
C GLN A 62 -0.56 -16.61 15.64
N ARG A 63 -1.34 -15.59 16.03
CA ARG A 63 -1.20 -14.93 17.35
C ARG A 63 -1.66 -15.79 18.52
N ARG A 64 -2.68 -16.63 18.34
CA ARG A 64 -3.26 -17.45 19.42
C ARG A 64 -2.78 -18.89 19.42
N GLY A 65 -2.13 -19.37 18.34
CA GLY A 65 -1.70 -20.77 18.20
C GLY A 65 -2.87 -21.76 18.19
N ILE A 66 -4.08 -21.25 17.96
CA ILE A 66 -5.34 -21.98 18.03
C ILE A 66 -5.96 -21.89 16.64
N TYR A 67 -6.01 -23.04 15.95
CA TYR A 67 -6.54 -23.18 14.59
C TYR A 67 -8.07 -23.32 14.54
N THR A 68 -8.77 -22.92 15.60
CA THR A 68 -10.22 -23.13 15.70
C THR A 68 -10.97 -22.07 14.92
N LEU A 69 -11.89 -22.52 14.07
CA LEU A 69 -12.83 -21.67 13.35
C LEU A 69 -13.69 -20.91 14.35
N GLN A 70 -13.59 -19.58 14.32
CA GLN A 70 -14.42 -18.68 15.12
C GLN A 70 -15.08 -17.71 14.17
N THR A 71 -16.42 -17.72 14.17
CA THR A 71 -17.21 -16.67 13.56
C THR A 71 -16.97 -15.38 14.33
N LEU A 72 -16.21 -14.45 13.76
CA LEU A 72 -15.98 -13.14 14.34
C LEU A 72 -16.94 -12.12 13.71
N TYR A 73 -17.57 -11.32 14.55
CA TYR A 73 -18.44 -10.24 14.09
C TYR A 73 -17.59 -9.01 13.73
N TRP A 74 -17.79 -8.45 12.52
CA TRP A 74 -17.11 -7.24 12.05
C TRP A 74 -18.12 -6.14 11.66
N PRO A 75 -18.47 -5.23 12.59
CA PRO A 75 -19.42 -4.15 12.33
C PRO A 75 -18.96 -3.16 11.26
N GLU A 76 -17.67 -2.87 11.21
CA GLU A 76 -17.10 -1.81 10.39
C GLU A 76 -17.08 -2.15 8.88
N ALA A 77 -17.29 -3.42 8.50
CA ALA A 77 -17.40 -3.82 7.10
C ALA A 77 -18.54 -3.09 6.35
N ASN A 78 -19.63 -2.77 7.05
CA ASN A 78 -20.75 -2.06 6.46
C ASN A 78 -20.43 -0.58 6.25
N THR A 79 -19.89 0.06 7.28
CA THR A 79 -19.60 1.49 7.25
C THR A 79 -18.50 1.87 6.25
N ASN A 80 -17.64 0.91 5.90
CA ASN A 80 -16.53 1.12 4.99
C ASN A 80 -16.79 0.58 3.56
N GLY A 81 -18.05 0.23 3.23
CA GLY A 81 -18.44 -0.15 1.87
C GLY A 81 -17.99 -1.55 1.40
N ILE A 82 -17.42 -2.37 2.28
CA ILE A 82 -17.03 -3.76 1.95
C ILE A 82 -18.27 -4.60 1.64
N LEU A 83 -19.34 -4.41 2.41
CA LEU A 83 -20.60 -5.14 2.21
C LEU A 83 -21.30 -4.84 0.88
N ASP A 84 -21.08 -3.65 0.32
CA ASP A 84 -21.65 -3.23 -0.97
C ASP A 84 -20.95 -3.91 -2.15
N HIS A 85 -19.73 -4.40 -1.94
CA HIS A 85 -18.89 -5.00 -2.98
C HIS A 85 -18.52 -6.46 -2.68
N ILE A 86 -19.17 -7.09 -1.69
CA ILE A 86 -18.78 -8.40 -1.17
C ILE A 86 -18.82 -9.51 -2.23
N ASP A 87 -19.69 -9.39 -3.23
CA ASP A 87 -19.89 -10.34 -4.33
C ASP A 87 -19.09 -10.03 -5.60
N GLN A 88 -18.21 -9.02 -5.58
CA GLN A 88 -17.39 -8.61 -6.71
C GLN A 88 -15.94 -8.36 -6.32
N HIS A 89 -15.05 -8.36 -7.31
CA HIS A 89 -13.65 -7.98 -7.08
C HIS A 89 -13.60 -6.48 -6.78
N TRP A 90 -13.04 -6.12 -5.64
CA TRP A 90 -12.98 -4.73 -5.22
C TRP A 90 -11.80 -4.47 -4.30
N VAL A 91 -11.29 -3.25 -4.33
CA VAL A 91 -10.19 -2.79 -3.47
C VAL A 91 -10.56 -1.41 -2.97
N THR A 92 -10.24 -1.15 -1.72
CA THR A 92 -10.48 0.16 -1.11
C THR A 92 -9.52 1.18 -1.72
N ASP A 93 -10.02 2.35 -2.11
CA ASP A 93 -9.19 3.43 -2.65
C ASP A 93 -8.53 4.29 -1.56
N HIS A 94 -8.94 4.07 -0.30
CA HIS A 94 -8.41 4.73 0.88
C HIS A 94 -8.16 3.72 2.01
N PHE A 95 -7.44 4.19 3.03
CA PHE A 95 -7.19 3.44 4.25
C PHE A 95 -8.43 3.39 5.12
N ILE A 96 -8.89 2.17 5.44
CA ILE A 96 -9.94 1.90 6.42
C ILE A 96 -9.30 1.74 7.79
N THR A 97 -9.92 2.30 8.83
CA THR A 97 -9.49 2.10 10.22
C THR A 97 -10.56 1.35 10.99
N ASP A 98 -10.16 0.28 11.67
CA ASP A 98 -11.01 -0.55 12.50
C ASP A 98 -10.35 -0.83 13.87
N THR A 99 -10.92 -1.78 14.61
CA THR A 99 -10.42 -2.16 15.93
C THR A 99 -9.09 -2.91 15.91
N TRP A 100 -8.66 -3.42 14.76
CA TRP A 100 -7.40 -4.17 14.60
C TRP A 100 -6.28 -3.34 13.99
N GLY A 101 -6.60 -2.22 13.33
CA GLY A 101 -5.60 -1.31 12.80
C GLY A 101 -6.10 -0.41 11.67
N THR A 102 -5.17 -0.03 10.79
CA THR A 102 -5.45 0.74 9.58
C THR A 102 -4.95 -0.03 8.37
N TRP A 103 -5.87 -0.29 7.44
CA TRP A 103 -5.69 -1.28 6.39
C TRP A 103 -6.06 -0.73 5.02
N LEU A 104 -5.40 -1.23 3.99
CA LEU A 104 -5.91 -1.22 2.63
C LEU A 104 -6.44 -2.63 2.35
N THR A 105 -7.71 -2.75 2.01
CA THR A 105 -8.39 -4.05 1.92
C THR A 105 -8.75 -4.36 0.48
N GLY A 106 -8.37 -5.55 0.03
CA GLY A 106 -8.79 -6.12 -1.24
C GLY A 106 -9.71 -7.32 -1.00
N ILE A 107 -10.77 -7.43 -1.80
CA ILE A 107 -11.74 -8.52 -1.70
C ILE A 107 -11.98 -9.19 -3.06
N ALA A 108 -12.16 -10.51 -3.02
CA ALA A 108 -12.45 -11.35 -4.18
C ALA A 108 -13.51 -12.40 -3.85
N PRO A 109 -14.62 -12.50 -4.62
CA PRO A 109 -15.71 -13.42 -4.33
C PRO A 109 -15.33 -14.86 -4.70
N ILE A 110 -15.65 -15.79 -3.80
CA ILE A 110 -15.49 -17.23 -3.98
C ILE A 110 -16.82 -17.79 -4.47
N HIS A 111 -16.79 -18.41 -5.65
CA HIS A 111 -17.94 -19.07 -6.25
C HIS A 111 -17.76 -20.59 -6.23
N ASN A 112 -18.87 -21.33 -6.06
CA ASN A 112 -18.85 -22.78 -6.19
C ASN A 112 -18.75 -23.22 -7.66
N SER A 113 -18.66 -24.53 -7.91
CA SER A 113 -18.61 -25.11 -9.26
C SER A 113 -19.83 -24.80 -10.14
N HIS A 114 -20.93 -24.36 -9.54
CA HIS A 114 -22.16 -23.96 -10.21
C HIS A 114 -22.24 -22.43 -10.44
N GLY A 115 -21.18 -21.67 -10.10
CA GLY A 115 -21.12 -20.22 -10.25
C GLY A 115 -21.90 -19.43 -9.18
N GLN A 116 -22.34 -20.08 -8.10
CA GLN A 116 -23.04 -19.40 -7.01
C GLN A 116 -22.06 -18.86 -5.99
N TYR A 117 -22.30 -17.64 -5.49
CA TYR A 117 -21.50 -17.02 -4.44
C TYR A 117 -21.56 -17.85 -3.15
N VAL A 118 -20.39 -18.09 -2.54
CA VAL A 118 -20.26 -18.87 -1.29
C VAL A 118 -19.72 -17.99 -0.16
N ALA A 119 -18.65 -17.25 -0.43
CA ALA A 119 -17.93 -16.42 0.53
C ALA A 119 -17.05 -15.42 -0.22
N THR A 120 -16.29 -14.61 0.52
CA THR A 120 -15.34 -13.65 -0.06
C THR A 120 -13.99 -13.82 0.61
N LEU A 121 -12.94 -13.92 -0.19
CA LEU A 121 -11.56 -13.81 0.27
C LEU A 121 -11.24 -12.34 0.45
N ALA A 122 -10.76 -11.97 1.62
CA ALA A 122 -10.31 -10.63 1.94
C ALA A 122 -8.83 -10.65 2.33
N VAL A 123 -8.12 -9.61 1.92
CA VAL A 123 -6.69 -9.44 2.12
C VAL A 123 -6.45 -8.01 2.58
N ASP A 124 -5.80 -7.87 3.74
CA ASP A 124 -5.46 -6.57 4.32
C ASP A 124 -3.97 -6.31 4.23
N VAL A 125 -3.60 -5.11 3.79
CA VAL A 125 -2.24 -4.58 3.83
C VAL A 125 -2.17 -3.49 4.89
N ALA A 126 -1.27 -3.64 5.86
CA ALA A 126 -1.15 -2.67 6.94
C ALA A 126 -0.57 -1.34 6.44
N LYS A 127 -1.14 -0.22 6.90
CA LYS A 127 -0.60 1.11 6.61
C LYS A 127 0.86 1.27 7.06
N SER A 128 1.24 0.65 8.17
CA SER A 128 2.61 0.68 8.70
C SER A 128 3.64 0.12 7.71
N SER A 129 3.25 -0.91 6.97
CA SER A 129 4.07 -1.60 5.99
C SER A 129 4.31 -0.73 4.75
N ILE A 130 3.24 -0.07 4.30
CA ILE A 130 3.30 0.90 3.20
C ILE A 130 4.15 2.11 3.62
N SER A 131 3.92 2.67 4.80
CA SER A 131 4.65 3.85 5.27
C SER A 131 6.15 3.61 5.40
N THR A 132 6.55 2.44 5.91
CA THR A 132 7.96 2.06 6.05
C THR A 132 8.65 1.99 4.68
N SER A 133 7.99 1.36 3.71
CA SER A 133 8.48 1.28 2.33
C SER A 133 8.55 2.66 1.66
N MET A 134 7.53 3.51 1.85
CA MET A 134 7.51 4.86 1.31
C MET A 134 8.61 5.76 1.91
N HIS A 135 8.85 5.66 3.22
CA HIS A 135 9.93 6.40 3.87
C HIS A 135 11.31 5.95 3.37
N HIS A 136 11.48 4.66 3.10
CA HIS A 136 12.71 4.15 2.50
C HIS A 136 12.96 4.74 1.10
N LEU A 137 11.93 4.77 0.25
CA LEU A 137 12.01 5.39 -1.08
C LEU A 137 12.27 6.90 -0.99
N LEU A 138 11.61 7.60 -0.07
CA LEU A 138 11.83 9.02 0.14
C LEU A 138 13.26 9.30 0.60
N TYR A 139 13.81 8.48 1.49
CA TYR A 139 15.19 8.59 1.95
C TYR A 139 16.18 8.38 0.80
N LEU A 140 15.97 7.36 -0.03
CA LEU A 140 16.77 7.12 -1.25
C LEU A 140 16.68 8.30 -2.24
N ALA A 141 15.48 8.84 -2.44
CA ALA A 141 15.26 10.00 -3.31
C ALA A 141 15.98 11.24 -2.76
N MET A 142 15.90 11.51 -1.45
CA MET A 142 16.63 12.63 -0.82
C MET A 142 18.14 12.43 -0.86
N ALA A 143 18.61 11.21 -0.58
CA ALA A 143 20.03 10.87 -0.59
C ALA A 143 20.67 11.02 -1.98
N THR A 144 19.89 10.93 -3.06
CA THR A 144 20.37 11.15 -4.43
C THR A 144 20.13 12.57 -4.92
N ALA A 145 18.98 13.16 -4.62
CA ALA A 145 18.62 14.50 -5.06
C ALA A 145 19.50 15.59 -4.41
N ILE A 146 19.77 15.49 -3.11
CA ILE A 146 20.53 16.51 -2.37
C ILE A 146 21.96 16.64 -2.92
N PRO A 147 22.74 15.56 -3.09
CA PRO A 147 24.08 15.66 -3.66
C PRO A 147 24.08 16.22 -5.09
N ILE A 148 23.16 15.79 -5.95
CA ILE A 148 23.06 16.28 -7.33
C ILE A 148 22.77 17.79 -7.31
N PHE A 149 21.84 18.24 -6.46
CA PHE A 149 21.53 19.64 -6.30
C PHE A 149 22.72 20.46 -5.79
N LEU A 150 23.45 19.96 -4.79
CA LEU A 150 24.63 20.64 -4.25
C LEU A 150 25.76 20.73 -5.28
N ILE A 151 26.04 19.64 -6.00
CA ILE A 151 27.03 19.62 -7.08
C ILE A 151 26.63 20.62 -8.17
N GLY A 152 25.35 20.65 -8.56
CA GLY A 152 24.82 21.61 -9.52
C GLY A 152 24.98 23.07 -9.07
N CYS A 153 24.70 23.36 -7.79
CA CYS A 153 24.90 24.68 -7.20
C CYS A 153 26.39 25.08 -7.21
N ILE A 154 27.27 24.17 -6.80
CA ILE A 154 28.73 24.41 -6.78
C ILE A 154 29.24 24.65 -8.21
N ALA A 155 28.87 23.81 -9.16
CA ALA A 155 29.26 23.95 -10.56
C ALA A 155 28.75 25.27 -11.14
N SER A 156 27.50 25.65 -10.85
CA SER A 156 26.90 26.92 -11.30
C SER A 156 27.62 28.12 -10.69
N PHE A 157 27.98 28.05 -9.41
CA PHE A 157 28.77 29.09 -8.74
C PHE A 157 30.14 29.27 -9.41
N PHE A 158 30.88 28.17 -9.63
CA PHE A 158 32.16 28.24 -10.32
C PHE A 158 32.01 28.78 -11.75
N LEU A 159 31.03 28.30 -12.50
CA LEU A 159 30.78 28.75 -13.86
C LEU A 159 30.48 30.26 -13.92
N ALA A 160 29.67 30.77 -12.99
CA ALA A 160 29.40 32.20 -12.87
C ALA A 160 30.68 33.00 -12.58
N PHE A 161 31.53 32.53 -11.68
CA PHE A 161 32.79 33.22 -11.36
C PHE A 161 33.82 33.17 -12.51
N PHE A 162 33.95 32.02 -13.18
CA PHE A 162 34.93 31.83 -14.25
C PHE A 162 34.53 32.50 -15.56
N LEU A 163 33.24 32.57 -15.90
CA LEU A 163 32.80 33.20 -17.16
C LEU A 163 32.48 34.68 -17.00
N THR A 164 31.84 35.08 -15.89
CA THR A 164 31.36 36.47 -15.76
C THR A 164 32.51 37.46 -15.56
N ARG A 165 33.56 37.08 -14.81
CA ARG A 165 34.73 37.95 -14.58
C ARG A 165 35.49 38.31 -15.88
N PRO A 166 35.93 37.35 -16.72
CA PRO A 166 36.64 37.69 -17.95
C PRO A 166 35.75 38.39 -18.97
N LEU A 167 34.47 38.03 -19.09
CA LEU A 167 33.54 38.76 -19.96
C LEU A 167 33.42 40.22 -19.53
N HIS A 168 33.29 40.49 -18.23
CA HIS A 168 33.24 41.86 -17.72
C HIS A 168 34.54 42.63 -17.99
N GLN A 169 35.71 41.98 -17.82
CA GLN A 169 37.00 42.59 -18.14
C GLN A 169 37.14 42.91 -19.64
N ILE A 170 36.72 42.00 -20.53
CA ILE A 170 36.74 42.24 -21.98
C ILE A 170 35.86 43.44 -22.34
N THR A 171 34.63 43.51 -21.81
CA THR A 171 33.72 44.65 -22.06
C THR A 171 34.35 45.96 -21.60
N LEU A 172 34.93 46.00 -20.39
CA LEU A 172 35.61 47.19 -19.87
C LEU A 172 36.83 47.59 -20.71
N THR A 173 37.62 46.63 -21.18
CA THR A 173 38.77 46.90 -22.04
C THR A 173 38.34 47.48 -23.39
N ILE A 174 37.25 46.96 -23.99
CA ILE A 174 36.70 47.49 -25.25
C ILE A 174 36.22 48.93 -25.07
N GLU A 175 35.49 49.25 -23.99
CA GLU A 175 35.06 50.63 -23.70
C GLU A 175 36.23 51.60 -23.52
N GLN A 176 37.34 51.16 -22.91
CA GLN A 176 38.55 51.98 -22.74
C GLN A 176 39.26 52.23 -24.08
N ILE A 177 39.28 51.24 -24.97
CA ILE A 177 39.82 51.36 -26.33
C ILE A 177 38.96 52.33 -27.16
N GLU A 178 37.63 52.24 -27.06
CA GLU A 178 36.69 53.16 -27.71
C GLU A 178 36.92 54.61 -27.26
N LYS A 179 37.19 54.82 -25.97
CA LYS A 179 37.52 56.13 -25.37
C LYS A 179 38.94 56.63 -25.73
N GLY A 180 39.66 55.93 -26.60
CA GLY A 180 40.95 56.36 -27.14
C GLY A 180 42.17 55.84 -26.37
N ASN A 181 42.00 54.98 -25.37
CA ASN A 181 43.11 54.36 -24.64
C ASN A 181 43.54 53.04 -25.29
N LEU A 182 44.37 53.14 -26.34
CA LEU A 182 44.88 52.01 -27.11
C LEU A 182 45.94 51.17 -26.36
N THR A 183 46.34 51.57 -25.16
CA THR A 183 47.32 50.81 -24.34
C THR A 183 46.65 49.86 -23.33
N SER A 184 45.32 49.88 -23.22
CA SER A 184 44.57 49.00 -22.33
C SER A 184 44.71 47.53 -22.76
N ARG A 185 44.94 46.63 -21.81
CA ARG A 185 45.08 45.18 -22.04
C ARG A 185 44.16 44.39 -21.12
N VAL A 186 43.60 43.30 -21.65
CA VAL A 186 42.93 42.28 -20.84
C VAL A 186 44.02 41.57 -20.04
N ALA A 187 43.90 41.57 -18.71
CA ALA A 187 44.78 40.84 -17.79
C ALA A 187 44.13 39.52 -17.40
#